data_AF-A0A7X5ZFF6-F1
#
_entry.id   AF-A0A7X5ZFF6-F1
#
_cell.length_a   1.000
_cell.length_b   1.000
_cell.length_c   1.000
_cell.angle_alpha   90.00
_cell.angle_beta   90.00
_cell.angle_gamma   90.00
#
_symmetry.space_group_name_H-M   'P 1'
#
loop_
_entity.id
_entity.type
_entity.pdbx_description
1 polymer ?
#
loop_
_entity_poly.entity_id
_entity_poly.type
_entity_poly.pdbx_seq_one_letter_code
_entity_poly.pdbx_strand_id
1 'polypeptide(L)'
;MLLLNGRKEGQDSAGRPVPKPPAFKRLAPNPPTWLSREAKAEWKRVVPGLVLLDLVKPEDRATLTAYCEVWSRFVKATRDIAKNGLVVRNTSVRKDGTESTWFTKNPAVAIAEQAETRLRQYANDFGLTPAGERNVSKRDDDRGSDEINPFATGALGDD
;
A
#
# COMPACT_ATOMS: atom_id res chain seq x y z
N MET A 1 16.86 -6.35 11.01
CA MET A 1 16.53 -6.82 12.39
C MET A 1 17.83 -6.73 13.17
N LEU A 2 18.05 -5.63 13.89
CA LEU A 2 19.22 -5.51 14.77
C LEU A 2 19.12 -6.62 15.82
N LEU A 3 20.08 -7.53 15.82
CA LEU A 3 20.22 -8.52 16.86
C LEU A 3 20.72 -7.78 18.10
N LEU A 4 19.82 -7.60 19.07
CA LEU A 4 20.05 -6.86 20.32
C LEU A 4 21.20 -7.40 21.20
N ASN A 5 21.99 -8.39 20.75
CA ASN A 5 23.04 -9.06 21.52
C ASN A 5 24.20 -9.64 20.67
N GLY A 6 24.39 -9.18 19.42
CA GLY A 6 25.54 -9.62 18.61
C GLY A 6 26.85 -9.02 19.13
N ARG A 7 27.86 -9.85 19.45
CA ARG A 7 29.19 -9.38 19.90
C ARG A 7 29.92 -8.52 18.86
N LYS A 8 29.53 -8.63 17.59
CA LYS A 8 30.01 -7.82 16.44
C LYS A 8 28.89 -7.70 15.40
N GLU A 9 28.93 -6.62 14.63
CA GLU A 9 28.02 -6.40 13.50
C GLU A 9 28.09 -7.57 12.50
N GLY A 10 26.93 -8.08 12.07
CA GLY A 10 26.85 -9.22 11.16
C GLY A 10 27.07 -10.61 11.78
N GLN A 11 27.16 -10.71 13.12
CA GLN A 11 27.22 -11.99 13.83
C GLN A 11 25.99 -12.22 14.71
N ASP A 12 25.55 -13.48 14.81
CA ASP A 12 24.50 -13.86 15.75
C ASP A 12 24.99 -13.86 17.21
N SER A 13 24.08 -14.08 18.16
CA SER A 13 24.41 -14.15 19.59
C SER A 13 25.42 -15.25 19.93
N ALA A 14 25.64 -16.22 19.03
CA ALA A 14 26.61 -17.30 19.14
C ALA A 14 27.92 -17.03 18.33
N GLY A 15 28.09 -15.84 17.76
CA GLY A 15 29.26 -15.44 17.00
C GLY A 15 29.32 -16.00 15.57
N ARG A 16 28.25 -16.62 15.08
CA ARG A 16 28.19 -17.16 13.71
C ARG A 16 27.88 -16.02 12.73
N PRO A 17 28.51 -15.99 11.55
CA PRO A 17 28.18 -15.00 10.54
C PRO A 17 26.72 -15.14 10.11
N VAL A 18 25.96 -14.05 10.19
CA VAL A 18 24.59 -14.00 9.69
C VAL A 18 24.64 -13.94 8.16
N PRO A 19 24.04 -14.89 7.44
CA PRO A 19 24.03 -14.84 5.99
C PRO A 19 23.26 -13.61 5.53
N LYS A 20 23.88 -12.77 4.69
CA LYS A 20 23.21 -11.64 4.06
C LYS A 20 22.08 -12.19 3.18
N PRO A 21 20.82 -11.82 3.40
CA PRO A 21 19.74 -12.26 2.54
C PRO A 21 19.97 -11.75 1.12
N PRO A 22 19.53 -12.51 0.09
CA PRO A 22 19.67 -12.06 -1.28
C PRO A 22 18.94 -10.72 -1.47
N ALA A 23 19.60 -9.76 -2.10
CA ALA A 23 19.01 -8.48 -2.41
C ALA A 23 17.87 -8.65 -3.43
N PHE A 24 16.72 -8.04 -3.18
CA PHE A 24 15.64 -8.01 -4.15
C PHE A 24 16.02 -7.14 -5.34
N LYS A 25 15.72 -7.62 -6.55
CA LYS A 25 15.82 -6.80 -7.76
C LYS A 25 14.67 -5.80 -7.79
N ARG A 26 15.01 -4.51 -7.68
CA ARG A 26 14.05 -3.40 -7.75
C ARG A 26 13.73 -3.10 -9.21
N LEU A 27 12.60 -3.65 -9.67
CA LEU A 27 12.12 -3.49 -11.03
C LEU A 27 10.59 -3.51 -11.00
N ALA A 28 9.97 -2.59 -11.74
CA ALA A 28 8.52 -2.58 -11.90
C ALA A 28 8.04 -3.86 -12.59
N PRO A 29 6.96 -4.50 -12.09
CA PRO A 29 6.27 -5.53 -12.84
C PRO A 29 5.54 -4.95 -14.05
N ASN A 30 5.27 -5.79 -15.03
CA ASN A 30 4.37 -5.43 -16.14
C ASN A 30 2.91 -5.43 -15.67
N PRO A 31 2.10 -4.41 -16.06
CA PRO A 31 0.69 -4.36 -15.71
C PRO A 31 -0.06 -5.57 -16.30
N PRO A 32 -1.01 -6.18 -15.58
CA PRO A 32 -1.88 -7.19 -16.16
C PRO A 32 -2.68 -6.65 -17.35
N THR A 33 -2.82 -7.46 -18.39
CA THR A 33 -3.54 -7.10 -19.62
C THR A 33 -5.02 -6.82 -19.37
N TRP A 34 -5.59 -7.48 -18.36
CA TRP A 34 -7.01 -7.41 -17.98
C TRP A 34 -7.37 -6.23 -17.05
N LEU A 35 -6.41 -5.38 -16.67
CA LEU A 35 -6.72 -4.18 -15.88
C LEU A 35 -7.79 -3.32 -16.59
N SER A 36 -8.73 -2.82 -15.80
CA SER A 36 -9.72 -1.85 -16.24
C SER A 36 -9.05 -0.55 -16.69
N ARG A 37 -9.72 0.24 -17.54
CA ARG A 37 -9.14 1.47 -18.12
C ARG A 37 -8.64 2.44 -17.04
N GLU A 38 -9.46 2.68 -16.01
CA GLU A 38 -9.12 3.56 -14.87
C GLU A 38 -7.95 2.98 -14.07
N ALA A 39 -7.92 1.66 -13.82
CA ALA A 39 -6.81 1.02 -13.12
C ALA A 39 -5.49 1.09 -13.92
N LYS A 40 -5.55 0.98 -15.26
CA LYS A 40 -4.38 1.17 -16.13
C LYS A 40 -3.85 2.60 -16.07
N ALA A 41 -4.74 3.60 -16.00
CA ALA A 41 -4.34 4.99 -15.85
C ALA A 41 -3.65 5.21 -14.50
N GLU A 42 -4.19 4.63 -13.43
CA GLU A 42 -3.61 4.71 -12.10
C GLU A 42 -2.25 4.02 -12.01
N TRP A 43 -2.11 2.83 -12.60
CA TRP A 43 -0.82 2.16 -12.72
C TRP A 43 0.23 3.06 -13.37
N LYS A 44 -0.11 3.69 -14.51
CA LYS A 44 0.79 4.60 -15.20
C LYS A 44 1.16 5.83 -14.37
N ARG A 45 0.27 6.27 -13.47
CA ARG A 45 0.51 7.41 -12.58
C ARG A 45 1.45 7.07 -11.43
N VAL A 46 1.23 5.94 -10.74
CA VAL A 46 1.95 5.63 -9.49
C VAL A 46 3.25 4.87 -9.70
N VAL A 47 3.30 3.95 -10.66
CA VAL A 47 4.44 3.04 -10.82
C VAL A 47 5.76 3.75 -11.13
N PRO A 48 5.83 4.79 -11.99
CA PRO A 48 7.08 5.49 -12.24
C PRO A 48 7.71 6.07 -10.97
N GLY A 49 6.91 6.66 -10.08
CA GLY A 49 7.39 7.20 -8.80
C GLY A 49 7.88 6.09 -7.86
N LEU A 50 7.15 4.97 -7.78
CA LEU A 50 7.55 3.83 -6.96
C LEU A 50 8.85 3.18 -7.44
N VAL A 51 9.11 3.19 -8.76
CA VAL A 51 10.37 2.71 -9.34
C VAL A 51 11.52 3.66 -9.03
N LEU A 52 11.30 4.97 -9.15
CA LEU A 52 12.32 5.97 -8.84
C LEU A 52 12.81 5.87 -7.39
N LEU A 53 11.93 5.45 -6.48
CA LEU A 53 12.19 5.27 -5.05
C LEU A 53 12.59 3.82 -4.68
N ASP A 54 12.83 2.93 -5.65
CA ASP A 54 13.21 1.53 -5.40
C ASP A 54 12.22 0.74 -4.49
N LEU A 55 10.93 1.10 -4.53
CA LEU A 55 9.91 0.56 -3.61
C LEU A 55 9.26 -0.71 -4.10
N VAL A 56 9.29 -0.95 -5.41
CA VAL A 56 8.58 -2.08 -6.04
C VAL A 56 9.54 -3.10 -6.62
N LYS A 57 9.12 -4.37 -6.56
CA LYS A 57 9.77 -5.51 -7.18
C LYS A 57 8.75 -6.35 -7.97
N PRO A 58 9.18 -7.26 -8.85
CA PRO A 58 8.26 -8.06 -9.67
C PRO A 58 7.18 -8.81 -8.87
N GLU A 59 7.49 -9.23 -7.65
CA GLU A 59 6.59 -9.97 -6.76
C GLU A 59 5.42 -9.10 -6.24
N ASP A 60 5.56 -7.77 -6.26
CA ASP A 60 4.52 -6.84 -5.79
C ASP A 60 3.38 -6.67 -6.82
N ARG A 61 3.48 -7.31 -7.99
CA ARG A 61 2.52 -7.19 -9.09
C ARG A 61 1.08 -7.40 -8.65
N ALA A 62 0.82 -8.40 -7.81
CA ALA A 62 -0.53 -8.72 -7.36
C ALA A 62 -1.12 -7.60 -6.49
N THR A 63 -0.36 -7.12 -5.51
CA THR A 63 -0.78 -6.05 -4.60
C THR A 63 -0.98 -4.72 -5.34
N LEU A 64 -0.08 -4.39 -6.26
CA LEU A 64 -0.18 -3.18 -7.09
C LEU A 64 -1.37 -3.22 -8.05
N THR A 65 -1.67 -4.41 -8.58
CA THR A 65 -2.87 -4.66 -9.39
C THR A 65 -4.13 -4.45 -8.56
N ALA A 66 -4.16 -5.00 -7.34
CA ALA A 66 -5.29 -4.84 -6.44
C ALA A 66 -5.52 -3.37 -6.09
N TYR A 67 -4.46 -2.61 -5.75
CA TYR A 67 -4.53 -1.17 -5.51
C TYR A 67 -5.20 -0.43 -6.68
N CYS A 68 -4.70 -0.63 -7.90
CA CYS A 68 -5.21 0.05 -9.09
C CYS A 68 -6.68 -0.32 -9.39
N GLU A 69 -7.07 -1.57 -9.18
CA GLU A 69 -8.47 -2.00 -9.35
C GLU A 69 -9.39 -1.46 -8.24
N VAL A 70 -8.92 -1.35 -7.00
CA VAL A 70 -9.69 -0.69 -5.94
C VAL A 70 -9.88 0.80 -6.27
N TRP A 71 -8.86 1.49 -6.79
CA TRP A 71 -9.00 2.86 -7.30
C TRP A 71 -10.09 2.96 -8.36
N SER A 72 -10.07 2.07 -9.36
CA SER A 72 -11.10 2.01 -10.40
C SER A 72 -12.51 1.83 -9.83
N ARG A 73 -12.68 0.96 -8.82
CA ARG A 73 -13.97 0.76 -8.14
C ARG A 73 -14.40 2.00 -7.36
N PHE A 74 -13.49 2.62 -6.63
CA PHE A 74 -13.74 3.85 -5.89
C PHE A 74 -14.25 4.95 -6.82
N VAL A 75 -13.52 5.25 -7.90
CA VAL A 75 -13.91 6.27 -8.89
C VAL A 75 -15.29 5.99 -9.48
N LYS A 76 -15.59 4.74 -9.84
CA LYS A 76 -16.92 4.36 -10.36
C LYS A 76 -18.03 4.58 -9.33
N ALA A 77 -17.81 4.14 -8.09
CA ALA A 77 -18.76 4.29 -7.00
C ALA A 77 -19.00 5.78 -6.68
N THR A 78 -17.95 6.59 -6.58
CA THR A 78 -18.05 8.03 -6.34
C THR A 78 -18.80 8.75 -7.46
N ARG A 79 -18.55 8.39 -8.73
CA ARG A 79 -19.29 8.93 -9.88
C ARG A 79 -20.78 8.56 -9.82
N ASP A 80 -21.10 7.33 -9.40
CA ASP A 80 -22.49 6.90 -9.23
C ASP A 80 -23.20 7.68 -8.12
N ILE A 81 -22.55 7.84 -6.97
CA ILE A 81 -23.07 8.64 -5.85
C ILE A 81 -23.29 10.10 -6.27
N ALA A 82 -22.35 10.69 -7.01
CA ALA A 82 -22.50 12.06 -7.51
C ALA A 82 -23.68 12.21 -8.48
N LYS A 83 -23.98 11.17 -9.27
CA LYS A 83 -25.07 11.17 -10.24
C LYS A 83 -26.44 10.89 -9.60
N ASN A 84 -26.51 9.89 -8.73
CA ASN A 84 -27.76 9.33 -8.21
C ASN A 84 -28.08 9.77 -6.78
N GLY A 85 -27.15 10.45 -6.11
CA GLY A 85 -27.26 10.84 -4.71
C GLY A 85 -26.96 9.71 -3.74
N LEU A 86 -27.03 10.04 -2.44
CA LEU A 86 -26.81 9.10 -1.33
C LEU A 86 -27.99 8.15 -1.10
N VAL A 87 -29.17 8.49 -1.62
CA VAL A 87 -30.41 7.74 -1.47
C VAL A 87 -31.02 7.55 -2.85
N VAL A 88 -31.41 6.32 -3.17
CA VAL A 88 -32.03 5.96 -4.44
C VAL A 88 -33.51 5.63 -4.23
N ARG A 89 -34.33 6.02 -5.21
CA ARG A 89 -35.75 5.66 -5.29
C ARG A 89 -35.87 4.28 -5.94
N ASN A 90 -36.56 3.36 -5.28
CA ASN A 90 -36.94 2.07 -5.82
C ASN A 90 -38.44 2.04 -6.07
N THR A 91 -38.84 1.40 -7.16
CA THR A 91 -40.25 1.22 -7.52
C THR A 91 -40.46 -0.24 -7.90
N SER A 92 -41.56 -0.83 -7.44
CA SER A 92 -41.99 -2.18 -7.82
C SER A 92 -43.47 -2.17 -8.18
N VAL A 93 -43.80 -2.85 -9.27
CA VAL A 93 -45.17 -3.02 -9.77
C VAL A 93 -45.63 -4.42 -9.40
N ARG A 94 -46.72 -4.52 -8.64
CA ARG A 94 -47.34 -5.80 -8.28
C ARG A 94 -48.13 -6.38 -9.46
N LYS A 95 -48.47 -7.67 -9.38
CA LYS A 95 -49.28 -8.36 -10.41
C LYS A 95 -50.67 -7.74 -10.61
N ASP A 96 -51.18 -7.03 -9.61
CA ASP A 96 -52.46 -6.31 -9.64
C ASP A 96 -52.35 -4.89 -10.24
N GLY A 97 -51.16 -4.48 -10.69
CA GLY A 97 -50.90 -3.14 -11.24
C GLY A 97 -50.59 -2.07 -10.19
N THR A 98 -50.61 -2.40 -8.89
CA THR A 98 -50.29 -1.43 -7.83
C THR A 98 -48.79 -1.13 -7.80
N GLU A 99 -48.44 0.15 -7.85
CA GLU A 99 -47.06 0.62 -7.68
C GLU A 99 -46.72 0.86 -6.21
N SER A 100 -45.55 0.39 -5.79
CA SER A 100 -44.97 0.68 -4.47
C SER A 100 -43.63 1.37 -4.67
N THR A 101 -43.44 2.53 -4.04
CA THR A 101 -42.18 3.29 -4.08
C THR A 101 -41.59 3.42 -2.68
N TRP A 102 -40.29 3.19 -2.55
CA TRP A 102 -39.55 3.37 -1.30
C TRP A 102 -38.13 3.85 -1.59
N PHE A 103 -37.44 4.36 -0.56
CA PHE A 103 -36.10 4.90 -0.67
C PHE A 103 -35.10 4.05 0.11
N THR A 104 -33.93 3.79 -0.48
CA THR A 104 -32.84 3.04 0.18
C THR A 104 -31.52 3.78 0.03
N LYS A 105 -30.53 3.51 0.91
CA LYS A 105 -29.15 3.97 0.73
C LYS A 105 -28.66 3.54 -0.66
N ASN A 106 -27.97 4.43 -1.37
CA ASN A 106 -27.35 4.08 -2.64
C ASN A 106 -26.30 2.97 -2.39
N PRO A 107 -26.42 1.78 -3.02
CA PRO A 107 -25.44 0.69 -2.85
C PRO A 107 -24.00 1.10 -3.16
N ALA A 108 -23.79 2.06 -4.06
CA ALA A 108 -22.48 2.59 -4.40
C ALA A 108 -21.77 3.22 -3.20
N VAL A 109 -22.50 3.72 -2.20
CA VAL A 109 -21.90 4.28 -0.98
C VAL A 109 -21.13 3.21 -0.20
N ALA A 110 -21.71 2.02 -0.03
CA ALA A 110 -21.01 0.92 0.65
C ALA A 110 -19.77 0.45 -0.14
N ILE A 111 -19.83 0.48 -1.47
CA ILE A 111 -18.69 0.15 -2.33
C ILE A 111 -17.59 1.20 -2.18
N ALA A 112 -17.93 2.49 -2.16
CA ALA A 112 -16.98 3.58 -1.95
C ALA A 112 -16.29 3.48 -0.60
N GLU A 113 -17.04 3.33 0.50
CA GLU A 113 -16.52 3.19 1.87
C GLU A 113 -15.53 2.01 1.99
N GLN A 114 -15.88 0.85 1.40
CA GLN A 114 -14.99 -0.32 1.38
C GLN A 114 -13.75 -0.09 0.52
N ALA A 115 -13.90 0.58 -0.62
CA ALA A 115 -12.79 0.89 -1.50
C ALA A 115 -11.82 1.89 -0.87
N GLU A 116 -12.30 2.93 -0.19
CA GLU A 116 -11.48 3.90 0.56
C GLU A 116 -10.62 3.20 1.61
N THR A 117 -11.22 2.31 2.39
CA THR A 117 -10.52 1.55 3.44
C THR A 117 -9.39 0.72 2.84
N ARG A 118 -9.66 -0.03 1.77
CA ARG A 118 -8.66 -0.86 1.08
C ARG A 118 -7.59 -0.02 0.36
N LEU A 119 -7.98 1.10 -0.24
CA LEU A 119 -7.05 2.04 -0.86
C LEU A 119 -6.05 2.55 0.17
N ARG A 120 -6.51 2.95 1.36
CA ARG A 120 -5.64 3.42 2.43
C ARG A 120 -4.65 2.36 2.89
N GLN A 121 -5.08 1.10 3.01
CA GLN A 121 -4.22 -0.02 3.40
C GLN A 121 -3.09 -0.22 2.38
N TYR A 122 -3.45 -0.44 1.10
CA TYR A 122 -2.45 -0.61 0.04
C TYR A 122 -1.58 0.63 -0.16
N ALA A 123 -2.14 1.84 -0.04
CA ALA A 123 -1.37 3.07 -0.13
C ALA A 123 -0.32 3.18 0.97
N ASN A 124 -0.64 2.74 2.19
CA ASN A 124 0.35 2.69 3.28
C ASN A 124 1.49 1.69 2.98
N ASP A 125 1.18 0.53 2.41
CA ASP A 125 2.18 -0.50 2.09
C ASP A 125 3.21 -0.01 1.05
N PHE A 126 2.77 0.82 0.10
CA PHE A 126 3.62 1.40 -0.94
C PHE A 126 4.18 2.79 -0.61
N GLY A 127 3.89 3.34 0.57
CA GLY A 127 4.35 4.68 0.93
C GLY A 127 3.65 5.83 0.22
N LEU A 128 2.45 5.60 -0.34
CA LEU A 128 1.65 6.60 -1.06
C LEU A 128 0.81 7.51 -0.13
N THR A 129 1.03 7.42 1.19
CA THR A 129 0.43 8.31 2.20
C THR A 129 1.55 8.92 3.03
N PRO A 130 1.35 10.09 3.68
CA PRO A 130 2.36 10.67 4.56
C PRO A 130 2.78 9.73 5.71
N ALA A 131 1.86 8.88 6.19
CA ALA A 131 2.18 7.89 7.22
C ALA A 131 2.97 6.70 6.63
N GLY A 132 2.62 6.25 5.43
CA GLY A 132 3.35 5.20 4.71
C GLY A 132 4.75 5.64 4.31
N GLU A 133 4.91 6.89 3.88
CA GLU A 133 6.19 7.51 3.52
C GLU A 133 7.19 7.38 4.68
N ARG A 134 6.78 7.69 5.91
CA ARG A 134 7.61 7.53 7.12
C ARG A 134 8.05 6.09 7.39
N ASN A 135 7.28 5.09 6.94
CA ASN A 135 7.62 3.68 7.12
C ASN A 135 8.60 3.21 6.03
N VAL A 136 8.53 3.83 4.87
CA VAL A 136 9.41 3.55 3.73
C VAL A 136 10.76 4.25 3.90
N SER A 137 10.79 5.50 4.34
CA SER A 137 12.02 6.29 4.52
C SER A 137 13.00 5.65 5.52
N LYS A 138 12.49 5.05 6.60
CA LYS A 138 13.31 4.32 7.58
C LYS A 138 14.08 3.12 7.01
N ARG A 139 13.71 2.63 5.83
CA ARG A 139 14.38 1.48 5.19
C ARG A 139 15.63 1.89 4.40
N ASP A 140 15.79 3.16 4.07
CA ASP A 140 16.98 3.69 3.39
C ASP A 140 18.02 4.24 4.37
N ASP A 141 17.63 4.66 5.59
CA ASP A 141 18.59 4.95 6.67
C ASP A 141 19.41 3.72 7.08
N ASP A 142 18.91 2.50 6.83
CA ASP A 142 19.64 1.24 7.04
C ASP A 142 20.65 0.93 5.89
N ARG A 143 20.72 1.79 4.86
CA ARG A 143 21.69 1.73 3.75
C ARG A 143 22.72 2.87 3.75
N GLY A 144 22.65 3.79 4.70
CA GLY A 144 23.61 4.87 4.91
C GLY A 144 24.39 4.66 6.21
N SER A 145 25.71 4.71 6.11
CA SER A 145 26.70 4.50 7.18
C SER A 145 26.50 5.32 8.46
N ASP A 146 26.89 4.68 9.58
CA ASP A 146 27.37 5.26 10.83
C ASP A 146 26.37 6.03 11.71
N GLU A 147 25.47 5.30 12.38
CA GLU A 147 25.04 5.71 13.71
C GLU A 147 26.27 5.68 14.65
N ILE A 148 26.93 6.84 14.80
CA ILE A 148 27.86 7.08 15.90
C ILE A 148 27.10 6.78 17.18
N ASN A 149 27.39 5.64 17.79
CA ASN A 149 26.83 5.25 19.07
C ASN A 149 27.30 6.27 20.13
N PRO A 150 26.40 7.14 20.64
CA PRO A 150 26.77 8.20 21.59
C PRO A 150 27.17 7.67 22.97
N PHE A 151 27.14 6.34 23.16
CA PHE A 151 27.55 5.64 24.38
C PHE A 151 28.82 4.80 24.21
N ALA A 152 29.50 4.86 23.05
CA ALA A 152 30.73 4.09 22.80
C ALA A 152 32.00 4.69 23.41
N THR A 153 31.91 5.74 24.25
CA THR A 153 33.04 6.24 25.03
C THR A 153 32.97 5.74 26.47
N GLY A 154 33.70 4.67 26.75
CA GLY A 154 33.83 4.13 28.10
C GLY A 154 34.74 2.90 28.19
N ALA A 155 35.79 2.84 27.37
CA ALA A 155 36.85 1.84 27.50
C ALA A 155 38.18 2.40 26.95
N LEU A 156 38.63 3.51 27.54
CA LEU A 156 40.04 3.88 27.54
C LEU A 156 40.42 4.04 29.01
N GLY A 157 41.50 3.33 29.37
CA GLY A 157 41.84 2.96 30.73
C GLY A 157 42.32 4.09 31.62
N ASP A 158 42.45 3.74 32.89
CA ASP A 158 43.46 4.28 33.80
C ASP A 158 44.05 3.07 34.57
N ASP A 159 45.39 2.99 34.49
CA ASP A 159 46.41 2.30 35.29
C ASP A 159 46.28 0.81 35.69
#